data_AF-A0A8S8YC61-F1
#
_entry.id   AF-A0A8S8YC61-F1
#
_cell.length_a   1.000
_cell.length_b   1.000
_cell.length_c   1.000
_cell.angle_alpha   90.00
_cell.angle_beta   90.00
_cell.angle_gamma   90.00
#
_symmetry.space_group_name_H-M   'P 1'
#
loop_
_entity.id
_entity.type
_entity.pdbx_description
1 polymer ?
#
loop_
_entity_poly.entity_id
_entity_poly.type
_entity_poly.pdbx_seq_one_letter_code
_entity_poly.pdbx_strand_id
1 'polypeptide(L)'
;MLRASSEGELWKHICHGDEISLPVPMMNILNGGAHAESNVDVQEFMVVPHGFQSFSEALRAGVEIYHSLKTTLKQEGLLGGVGDEGGFAPNLSRNEEGLRLVREAIEVAGYAPGKEVSIALDVAAQEFFDGSNYLIDGELISGTNLGRKYSIGWMSIQSCQSRIHSERTIGTLGRNSPPEKDTGYR
;
A
#
# COMPACT_ATOMS: atom_id res chain seq x y z
N MET A 1 11.42 1.69 39.95
CA MET A 1 12.18 2.56 39.03
C MET A 1 12.60 1.68 37.87
N LEU A 2 12.02 1.84 36.68
CA LEU A 2 12.42 1.06 35.50
C LEU A 2 13.86 1.45 35.14
N ARG A 3 14.74 0.45 34.99
CA ARG A 3 16.13 0.62 34.55
C ARG A 3 16.38 -0.35 33.41
N ALA A 4 17.20 0.06 32.45
CA ALA A 4 17.67 -0.83 31.40
C ALA A 4 18.43 -2.00 32.03
N SER A 5 18.14 -3.23 31.58
CA SER A 5 18.82 -4.45 32.05
C SER A 5 20.21 -4.63 31.46
N SER A 6 20.52 -3.92 30.38
CA SER A 6 21.79 -3.97 29.66
C SER A 6 22.13 -2.61 29.03
N GLU A 7 23.41 -2.41 28.74
CA GLU A 7 23.93 -1.25 28.01
C GLU A 7 23.92 -1.49 26.49
N GLY A 8 23.95 -0.42 25.70
CA GLY A 8 24.02 -0.48 24.23
C GLY A 8 22.68 -0.24 23.52
N GLU A 9 22.72 -0.23 22.18
CA GLU A 9 21.58 0.04 21.32
C GLU A 9 20.67 -1.19 21.21
N LEU A 10 19.34 -0.99 21.26
CA LEU A 10 18.35 -2.08 21.25
C LEU A 10 18.53 -3.04 20.06
N TRP A 11 18.77 -2.52 18.86
CA TRP A 11 18.91 -3.34 17.66
C TRP A 11 20.10 -4.32 17.75
N LYS A 12 21.16 -3.97 18.49
CA LYS A 12 22.31 -4.87 18.72
C LYS A 12 21.94 -6.06 19.59
N HIS A 13 20.99 -5.90 20.51
CA HIS A 13 20.49 -6.99 21.36
C HIS A 13 19.57 -7.95 20.59
N ILE A 14 18.90 -7.47 19.54
CA ILE A 14 17.97 -8.25 18.70
C ILE A 14 18.70 -9.02 17.60
N CYS A 15 19.76 -8.43 17.02
CA CYS A 15 20.42 -8.95 15.83
C CYS A 15 21.13 -10.32 16.01
N HIS A 16 21.51 -10.68 17.25
CA HIS A 16 22.19 -11.96 17.55
C HIS A 16 23.42 -12.32 16.68
N GLY A 17 24.02 -11.35 15.96
CA GLY A 17 25.18 -11.55 15.10
C GLY A 17 24.87 -11.69 13.61
N ASP A 18 23.61 -11.53 13.19
CA ASP A 18 23.20 -11.53 11.79
C ASP A 18 23.70 -10.28 11.02
N GLU A 19 23.66 -10.35 9.69
CA GLU A 19 23.95 -9.19 8.84
C GLU A 19 22.86 -8.12 9.01
N ILE A 20 23.28 -6.87 9.26
CA ILE A 20 22.34 -5.77 9.51
C ILE A 20 22.19 -4.93 8.26
N SER A 21 20.93 -4.65 7.91
CA SER A 21 20.57 -3.70 6.86
C SER A 21 19.48 -2.76 7.36
N LEU A 22 19.49 -1.52 6.90
CA LEU A 22 18.34 -0.64 7.06
C LEU A 22 17.26 -1.00 6.04
N PRO A 23 15.97 -1.05 6.43
CA PRO A 23 14.90 -1.35 5.52
C PRO A 23 14.67 -0.20 4.53
N VAL A 24 14.19 -0.53 3.33
CA VAL A 24 13.58 0.48 2.46
C VAL A 24 12.25 0.91 3.09
N PRO A 25 12.04 2.20 3.38
CA PRO A 25 10.80 2.64 4.00
C PRO A 25 9.64 2.49 3.00
N MET A 26 8.49 2.04 3.48
CA MET A 26 7.21 2.20 2.79
C MET A 26 6.49 3.34 3.48
N MET A 27 6.30 4.46 2.77
CA MET A 27 5.78 5.69 3.36
C MET A 27 4.37 5.93 2.86
N ASN A 28 3.38 5.76 3.73
CA ASN A 28 2.00 6.10 3.45
C ASN A 28 1.88 7.63 3.27
N ILE A 29 1.35 8.06 2.12
CA ILE A 29 1.19 9.49 1.79
C ILE A 29 -0.23 9.87 1.37
N LEU A 30 -1.10 8.89 1.08
CA LEU A 30 -2.50 9.12 0.76
C LEU A 30 -3.34 8.00 1.38
N ASN A 31 -4.37 8.40 2.11
CA ASN A 31 -5.25 7.55 2.89
C ASN A 31 -6.64 7.43 2.28
N GLY A 32 -7.22 6.25 2.46
CA GLY A 32 -8.63 5.96 2.24
C GLY A 32 -9.14 4.91 3.20
N GLY A 33 -10.25 4.28 2.85
CA GLY A 33 -10.89 3.22 3.62
C GLY A 33 -11.20 3.66 5.05
N ALA A 34 -10.97 2.75 5.99
CA ALA A 34 -11.25 2.99 7.41
C ALA A 34 -10.31 4.03 8.08
N HIS A 35 -9.20 4.40 7.43
CA HIS A 35 -8.18 5.31 7.97
C HIS A 35 -8.45 6.79 7.62
N ALA A 36 -9.52 7.08 6.89
CA ALA A 36 -9.89 8.44 6.49
C ALA A 36 -11.40 8.61 6.31
N GLU A 37 -11.93 9.79 6.64
CA GLU A 37 -13.25 10.21 6.17
C GLU A 37 -13.19 10.61 4.68
N SER A 38 -12.86 9.67 3.80
CA SER A 38 -12.85 9.84 2.34
C SER A 38 -13.67 8.77 1.63
N ASN A 39 -13.95 8.98 0.36
CA ASN A 39 -14.66 8.02 -0.49
C ASN A 39 -13.72 7.08 -1.27
N VAL A 40 -12.46 6.99 -0.85
CA VAL A 40 -11.44 6.13 -1.44
C VAL A 40 -11.53 4.77 -0.76
N ASP A 41 -11.64 3.66 -1.50
CA ASP A 41 -11.78 2.33 -0.90
C ASP A 41 -10.44 1.74 -0.45
N VAL A 42 -9.36 2.03 -1.18
CA VAL A 42 -8.00 1.61 -0.84
C VAL A 42 -7.54 2.34 0.41
N GLN A 43 -7.04 1.58 1.39
CA GLN A 43 -6.68 2.10 2.70
C GLN A 43 -5.43 2.97 2.66
N GLU A 44 -4.37 2.49 2.00
CA GLU A 44 -3.07 3.16 1.98
C GLU A 44 -2.45 3.16 0.58
N PHE A 45 -1.98 4.34 0.16
CA PHE A 45 -1.12 4.49 -1.01
C PHE A 45 0.25 4.96 -0.52
N MET A 46 1.23 4.07 -0.68
CA MET A 46 2.57 4.25 -0.17
C MET A 46 3.57 4.51 -1.28
N VAL A 47 4.58 5.33 -1.00
CA VAL A 47 5.78 5.44 -1.83
C VAL A 47 6.93 4.62 -1.25
N VAL A 48 7.66 3.95 -2.13
CA VAL A 48 8.73 3.02 -1.80
C VAL A 48 10.01 3.47 -2.51
N PRO A 49 10.83 4.34 -1.89
CA PRO A 49 12.07 4.86 -2.46
C PRO A 49 13.20 3.82 -2.40
N HIS A 50 13.18 2.83 -3.30
CA HIS A 50 14.13 1.72 -3.35
C HIS A 50 15.38 1.98 -4.20
N GLY A 51 15.43 3.08 -4.96
CA GLY A 51 16.55 3.40 -5.85
C GLY A 51 17.76 4.05 -5.18
N PHE A 52 17.77 4.21 -3.86
CA PHE A 52 18.78 4.98 -3.13
C PHE A 52 19.74 4.08 -2.34
N GLN A 53 20.97 4.56 -2.16
CA GLN A 53 22.04 3.80 -1.47
C GLN A 53 22.04 3.97 0.05
N SER A 54 21.26 4.91 0.59
CA SER A 54 21.17 5.13 2.04
C SER A 54 19.73 5.41 2.46
N PHE A 55 19.40 5.02 3.69
CA PHE A 55 18.10 5.30 4.28
C PHE A 55 17.79 6.79 4.33
N SER A 56 18.79 7.64 4.61
CA SER A 56 18.61 9.09 4.68
C SER A 56 18.17 9.68 3.34
N GLU A 57 18.76 9.21 2.23
CA GLU A 57 18.37 9.65 0.88
C GLU A 57 16.98 9.13 0.50
N ALA A 58 16.67 7.88 0.86
CA ALA A 58 15.35 7.30 0.64
C ALA A 58 14.26 8.08 1.42
N LEU A 59 14.52 8.39 2.69
CA LEU A 59 13.62 9.20 3.52
C LEU A 59 13.44 10.61 2.96
N ARG A 60 14.54 11.27 2.54
CA ARG A 60 14.48 12.59 1.91
C ARG A 60 13.59 12.58 0.67
N ALA A 61 13.75 11.59 -0.20
CA ALA A 61 12.90 11.44 -1.39
C ALA A 61 11.43 11.29 -1.02
N GLY A 62 11.09 10.43 -0.05
CA GLY A 62 9.72 10.26 0.40
C GLY A 62 9.10 11.53 0.98
N VAL A 63 9.87 12.32 1.74
CA VAL A 63 9.42 13.62 2.29
C VAL A 63 9.19 14.66 1.18
N GLU A 64 10.09 14.74 0.22
CA GLU A 64 9.93 15.64 -0.94
C GLU A 64 8.68 15.28 -1.76
N ILE A 65 8.44 13.98 -1.98
CA ILE A 65 7.24 13.50 -2.67
C ILE A 65 5.98 13.83 -1.89
N TYR A 66 5.96 13.67 -0.56
CA TYR A 66 4.83 14.06 0.28
C TYR A 66 4.49 15.56 0.13
N HIS A 67 5.49 16.43 0.11
CA HIS A 67 5.28 17.86 -0.10
C HIS A 67 4.86 18.22 -1.53
N SER A 68 5.36 17.50 -2.53
CA SER A 68 4.89 17.61 -3.91
C SER A 68 3.43 17.20 -4.03
N LEU A 69 3.03 16.06 -3.43
CA LEU A 69 1.65 15.60 -3.41
C LEU A 69 0.72 16.63 -2.77
N LYS A 70 1.11 17.24 -1.64
CA LYS A 70 0.36 18.34 -1.02
C LYS A 70 0.09 19.47 -2.00
N THR A 71 1.09 19.81 -2.82
CA THR A 71 1.00 20.89 -3.80
C THR A 71 0.07 20.50 -4.95
N THR A 72 0.20 19.29 -5.50
CA THR A 72 -0.69 18.75 -6.54
C THR A 72 -2.14 18.72 -6.07
N LEU A 73 -2.40 18.15 -4.88
CA LEU A 73 -3.75 18.12 -4.29
C LEU A 73 -4.34 19.52 -4.12
N LYS A 74 -3.53 20.50 -3.71
CA LYS A 74 -3.98 21.89 -3.56
C LYS A 74 -4.33 22.53 -4.90
N GLN A 75 -3.55 22.27 -5.94
CA GLN A 75 -3.77 22.80 -7.28
C GLN A 75 -5.05 22.24 -7.92
N GLU A 76 -5.33 20.95 -7.68
CA GLU A 76 -6.54 20.29 -8.17
C GLU A 76 -7.78 20.54 -7.28
N GLY A 77 -7.65 21.27 -6.17
CA GLY A 77 -8.75 21.54 -5.24
C GLY A 77 -9.19 20.32 -4.42
N LEU A 78 -8.34 19.29 -4.35
CA LEU A 78 -8.57 18.02 -3.66
C LEU A 78 -7.92 17.98 -2.27
N LEU A 79 -7.21 19.04 -1.86
CA LEU A 79 -6.54 19.08 -0.57
C LEU A 79 -7.56 19.00 0.58
N GLY A 80 -7.63 17.82 1.18
CA GLY A 80 -8.45 17.52 2.34
C GLY A 80 -7.66 17.55 3.65
N GLY A 81 -8.17 16.79 4.62
CA GLY A 81 -7.51 16.55 5.89
C GLY A 81 -6.32 15.60 5.77
N VAL A 82 -5.74 15.29 6.92
CA VAL A 82 -4.69 14.28 7.10
C VAL A 82 -5.32 13.14 7.90
N GLY A 83 -5.14 11.90 7.43
CA GLY A 83 -5.61 10.70 8.12
C GLY A 83 -4.71 10.32 9.30
N ASP A 84 -5.05 9.22 9.97
CA ASP A 84 -4.42 8.84 11.24
C ASP A 84 -2.90 8.60 11.14
N GLU A 85 -2.44 8.20 9.96
CA GLU A 85 -1.04 7.84 9.68
C GLU A 85 -0.24 8.99 9.05
N GLY A 86 -0.83 10.18 8.93
CA GLY A 86 -0.14 11.35 8.39
C GLY A 86 -0.24 11.51 6.86
N GLY A 87 -0.82 10.55 6.14
CA GLY A 87 -1.15 10.67 4.72
C GLY A 87 -2.37 11.58 4.46
N PHE A 88 -2.45 12.18 3.27
CA PHE A 88 -3.59 13.04 2.88
C PHE A 88 -4.85 12.22 2.63
N ALA A 89 -6.01 12.76 2.98
CA ALA A 89 -7.31 12.12 2.79
C ALA A 89 -8.20 12.90 1.79
N PRO A 90 -7.88 12.90 0.48
CA PRO A 90 -8.72 13.55 -0.53
C PRO A 90 -9.95 12.71 -0.86
N ASN A 91 -11.03 13.37 -1.31
CA ASN A 91 -12.13 12.67 -1.97
C ASN A 91 -11.79 12.50 -3.46
N LEU A 92 -11.80 11.26 -3.95
CA LEU A 92 -11.43 10.92 -5.32
C LEU A 92 -12.61 10.31 -6.06
N SER A 93 -12.69 10.51 -7.37
CA SER A 93 -13.77 9.91 -8.18
C SER A 93 -13.65 8.39 -8.29
N ARG A 94 -12.40 7.87 -8.30
CA ARG A 94 -12.05 6.46 -8.38
C ARG A 94 -10.70 6.21 -7.69
N ASN A 95 -10.46 4.97 -7.28
CA ASN A 95 -9.18 4.56 -6.67
C ASN A 95 -7.98 4.75 -7.62
N GLU A 96 -8.17 4.59 -8.94
CA GLU A 96 -7.11 4.84 -9.93
C GLU A 96 -6.56 6.27 -9.89
N GLU A 97 -7.38 7.23 -9.45
CA GLU A 97 -6.96 8.62 -9.36
C GLU A 97 -5.91 8.81 -8.27
N GLY A 98 -5.99 8.05 -7.18
CA GLY A 98 -4.98 8.06 -6.12
C GLY A 98 -3.62 7.61 -6.65
N LEU A 99 -3.60 6.56 -7.48
CA LEU A 99 -2.40 6.09 -8.17
C LEU A 99 -1.83 7.14 -9.13
N ARG A 100 -2.69 7.84 -9.89
CA ARG A 100 -2.27 8.92 -10.79
C ARG A 100 -1.62 10.05 -10.00
N LEU A 101 -2.27 10.53 -8.94
CA LEU A 101 -1.79 11.63 -8.10
C LEU A 101 -0.45 11.30 -7.44
N VAL A 102 -0.29 10.09 -6.90
CA VAL A 102 0.97 9.65 -6.32
C VAL A 102 2.07 9.57 -7.38
N ARG A 103 1.80 9.02 -8.57
CA ARG A 103 2.77 8.98 -9.67
C ARG A 103 3.21 10.38 -10.09
N GLU A 104 2.25 11.30 -10.25
CA GLU A 104 2.53 12.68 -10.60
C GLU A 104 3.35 13.39 -9.51
N ALA A 105 3.05 13.15 -8.24
CA ALA A 105 3.83 13.69 -7.13
C ALA A 105 5.30 13.21 -7.15
N ILE A 106 5.53 11.94 -7.53
CA ILE A 106 6.88 11.39 -7.74
C ILE A 106 7.61 12.16 -8.86
N GLU A 107 6.95 12.36 -9.99
CA GLU A 107 7.51 13.08 -11.15
C GLU A 107 7.79 14.55 -10.83
N VAL A 108 6.86 15.23 -10.16
CA VAL A 108 6.99 16.64 -9.73
C VAL A 108 8.11 16.82 -8.71
N ALA A 109 8.33 15.84 -7.84
CA ALA A 109 9.46 15.82 -6.92
C ALA A 109 10.82 15.56 -7.63
N GLY A 110 10.81 15.24 -8.92
CA GLY A 110 12.03 15.04 -9.72
C GLY A 110 12.59 13.63 -9.68
N TYR A 111 11.79 12.64 -9.26
CA TYR A 111 12.18 11.22 -9.20
C TYR A 111 11.56 10.41 -10.33
N ALA A 112 12.19 9.31 -10.72
CA ALA A 112 11.69 8.39 -11.75
C ALA A 112 10.77 7.30 -11.15
N PRO A 113 9.46 7.29 -11.48
CA PRO A 113 8.55 6.23 -11.05
C PRO A 113 9.01 4.84 -11.51
N GLY A 114 8.90 3.85 -10.62
CA GLY A 114 9.26 2.44 -10.85
C GLY A 114 10.76 2.15 -10.95
N LYS A 115 11.61 3.18 -11.12
CA LYS A 115 13.08 3.04 -11.12
C LYS A 115 13.70 3.49 -9.81
N GLU A 116 13.36 4.70 -9.37
CA GLU A 116 13.87 5.28 -8.12
C GLU A 116 12.86 5.13 -6.98
N VAL A 117 11.57 5.30 -7.31
CA VAL A 117 10.47 5.22 -6.35
C VAL A 117 9.32 4.42 -6.94
N SER A 118 8.90 3.38 -6.24
CA SER A 118 7.70 2.59 -6.58
C SER A 118 6.51 3.02 -5.72
N ILE A 119 5.31 2.59 -6.11
CA ILE A 119 4.08 2.73 -5.31
C ILE A 119 3.73 1.35 -4.73
N ALA A 120 3.35 1.29 -3.47
CA ALA A 120 2.76 0.13 -2.83
C ALA A 120 1.35 0.48 -2.34
N LEU A 121 0.49 -0.54 -2.21
CA LEU A 121 -0.91 -0.37 -1.82
C LEU A 121 -1.23 -1.31 -0.67
N ASP A 122 -1.81 -0.79 0.41
CA ASP A 122 -2.67 -1.61 1.26
C ASP A 122 -4.12 -1.37 0.87
N VAL A 123 -4.71 -2.40 0.28
CA VAL A 123 -6.10 -2.37 -0.19
C VAL A 123 -7.06 -2.70 0.95
N ALA A 124 -6.65 -3.54 1.90
CA ALA A 124 -7.52 -4.15 2.90
C ALA A 124 -8.86 -4.66 2.32
N ALA A 125 -8.79 -5.48 1.26
CA ALA A 125 -9.96 -5.93 0.50
C ALA A 125 -11.06 -6.64 1.30
N GLN A 126 -10.75 -7.08 2.53
CA GLN A 126 -11.71 -7.67 3.43
C GLN A 126 -12.76 -6.65 3.92
N GLU A 127 -12.41 -5.37 4.02
CA GLU A 127 -13.32 -4.31 4.51
C GLU A 127 -14.50 -4.07 3.56
N PHE A 128 -14.33 -4.39 2.29
CA PHE A 128 -15.36 -4.24 1.26
C PHE A 128 -15.79 -5.56 0.62
N PHE A 129 -15.53 -6.69 1.29
CA PHE A 129 -15.99 -8.01 0.87
C PHE A 129 -17.36 -8.34 1.49
N ASP A 130 -18.35 -8.68 0.65
CA ASP A 130 -19.73 -8.96 1.10
C ASP A 130 -20.00 -10.44 1.43
N GLY A 131 -18.98 -11.30 1.34
CA GLY A 131 -19.10 -12.76 1.45
C GLY A 131 -19.08 -13.49 0.11
N SER A 132 -19.20 -12.78 -1.02
CA SER A 132 -19.11 -13.36 -2.38
C SER A 132 -18.38 -12.46 -3.38
N ASN A 133 -18.56 -11.14 -3.29
CA ASN A 133 -18.00 -10.12 -4.16
C ASN A 133 -17.36 -8.99 -3.35
N TYR A 134 -16.69 -8.09 -4.07
CA TYR A 134 -16.00 -6.93 -3.53
C TYR A 134 -16.68 -5.65 -4.03
N LEU A 135 -17.04 -4.74 -3.13
CA LEU A 135 -17.58 -3.42 -3.45
C LEU A 135 -16.42 -2.42 -3.60
N ILE A 136 -16.11 -1.98 -4.82
CA ILE A 136 -15.00 -1.05 -5.07
C ILE A 136 -15.40 -0.04 -6.15
N ASP A 137 -15.09 1.24 -5.97
CA ASP A 137 -15.59 2.36 -6.79
C ASP A 137 -17.13 2.38 -6.89
N GLY A 138 -17.84 1.84 -5.88
CA GLY A 138 -19.31 1.66 -5.91
C GLY A 138 -19.80 0.52 -6.82
N GLU A 139 -18.90 -0.31 -7.37
CA GLU A 139 -19.21 -1.47 -8.21
C GLU A 139 -18.98 -2.79 -7.46
N LEU A 140 -19.94 -3.72 -7.56
CA LEU A 140 -19.78 -5.09 -7.05
C LEU A 140 -19.06 -5.94 -8.10
N ILE A 141 -17.85 -6.39 -7.77
CA ILE A 141 -17.02 -7.20 -8.68
C ILE A 141 -16.55 -8.52 -8.04
N SER A 142 -16.42 -9.55 -8.88
CA SER A 142 -15.89 -10.84 -8.44
C SER A 142 -14.39 -10.76 -8.13
N GLY A 143 -13.88 -11.68 -7.32
CA GLY A 143 -12.43 -11.74 -7.03
C GLY A 143 -11.56 -11.91 -8.29
N THR A 144 -12.08 -12.56 -9.34
CA THR A 144 -11.37 -12.65 -10.63
C THR A 144 -11.27 -11.29 -11.32
N ASN A 145 -12.35 -10.50 -11.29
CA ASN A 145 -12.36 -9.17 -11.88
C ASN A 145 -11.52 -8.18 -11.05
N LEU A 146 -11.54 -8.30 -9.72
CA LEU A 146 -10.66 -7.54 -8.83
C LEU A 146 -9.18 -7.81 -9.15
N GLY A 147 -8.81 -9.10 -9.28
CA GLY A 147 -7.45 -9.47 -9.69
C GLY A 147 -7.07 -8.91 -11.06
N ARG A 148 -8.00 -8.86 -12.02
CA ARG A 148 -7.77 -8.22 -13.34
C ARG A 148 -7.60 -6.71 -13.23
N LYS A 149 -8.40 -6.03 -12.40
CA LYS A 149 -8.31 -4.58 -12.17
C LYS A 149 -6.92 -4.21 -11.64
N TYR A 150 -6.39 -4.98 -10.67
CA TYR A 150 -5.03 -4.78 -10.17
C TYR A 150 -3.98 -5.06 -11.23
N SER A 151 -4.07 -6.22 -11.90
CA SER A 151 -3.01 -6.69 -12.77
C SER A 151 -2.92 -6.00 -14.13
N ILE A 152 -4.04 -5.57 -14.70
CA ILE A 152 -4.07 -4.93 -16.02
C ILE A 152 -4.21 -3.42 -15.87
N GLY A 153 -5.08 -2.97 -14.97
CA GLY A 153 -5.32 -1.54 -14.75
C GLY A 153 -4.18 -0.91 -13.96
N TRP A 154 -4.05 -1.28 -12.69
CA TRP A 154 -3.23 -0.54 -11.74
C TRP A 154 -1.72 -0.75 -11.95
N MET A 155 -1.29 -1.97 -12.29
CA MET A 155 0.12 -2.22 -12.62
C MET A 155 0.57 -1.46 -13.88
N SER A 156 -0.34 -1.14 -14.81
CA SER A 156 0.02 -0.36 -16.01
C SER A 156 0.36 1.11 -15.70
N ILE A 157 -0.23 1.66 -14.62
CA ILE A 157 -0.02 3.06 -14.19
C ILE A 157 1.41 3.24 -13.63
N GLN A 158 2.04 2.17 -13.13
CA GLN A 158 3.37 2.22 -12.53
C GLN A 158 4.55 2.10 -13.50
N SER A 159 4.34 1.70 -14.76
CA SER A 159 5.37 1.64 -15.83
C SER A 159 6.82 1.34 -15.38
N CYS A 160 7.04 0.34 -14.51
CA CYS A 160 8.30 -0.40 -14.32
C CYS A 160 8.13 -1.37 -13.14
N GLN A 161 7.67 -2.58 -13.46
CA GLN A 161 7.90 -3.84 -12.72
C GLN A 161 8.11 -3.71 -11.20
N SER A 162 7.10 -3.21 -10.48
CA SER A 162 7.08 -3.17 -9.03
C SER A 162 5.93 -4.04 -8.52
N ARG A 163 6.26 -4.87 -7.53
CA ARG A 163 5.39 -5.91 -6.97
C ARG A 163 4.28 -5.21 -6.18
N ILE A 164 3.01 -5.35 -6.57
CA ILE A 164 1.90 -5.05 -5.64
C ILE A 164 2.03 -6.06 -4.50
N HIS A 165 2.54 -5.62 -3.35
CA HIS A 165 2.54 -6.42 -2.13
C HIS A 165 1.26 -6.10 -1.37
N SER A 166 0.21 -6.89 -1.58
CA SER A 166 -0.93 -6.89 -0.66
C SER A 166 -0.53 -7.68 0.58
N GLU A 167 -0.40 -7.04 1.73
CA GLU A 167 -0.07 -7.73 3.01
C GLU A 167 -1.15 -8.74 3.45
N ARG A 168 -2.33 -8.70 2.81
CA ARG A 168 -3.43 -9.65 3.05
C ARG A 168 -3.91 -10.23 1.73
N THR A 169 -3.18 -11.23 1.23
CA THR A 169 -3.46 -11.86 -0.07
C THR A 169 -4.84 -12.52 -0.07
N ILE A 170 -5.60 -12.25 -1.13
CA ILE A 170 -6.80 -12.96 -1.58
C ILE A 170 -6.59 -14.47 -1.37
N GLY A 171 -7.47 -15.06 -0.57
CA GLY A 171 -7.37 -16.43 -0.09
C GLY A 171 -6.97 -17.41 -1.18
N THR A 172 -5.94 -18.20 -0.90
CA THR A 172 -5.58 -19.40 -1.64
C THR A 172 -6.82 -20.30 -1.64
N LEU A 173 -7.52 -20.38 -2.78
CA LEU A 173 -8.52 -21.41 -3.04
C LEU A 173 -7.78 -22.75 -3.18
N GLY A 174 -7.45 -23.34 -2.03
CA GLY A 174 -7.12 -24.75 -1.92
C GLY A 174 -8.36 -25.55 -2.30
N ARG A 175 -8.29 -26.23 -3.44
CA ARG A 175 -9.23 -27.32 -3.78
C ARG A 175 -9.06 -28.44 -2.76
N ASN A 176 -9.80 -28.37 -1.66
CA ASN A 176 -10.09 -29.54 -0.85
C ASN A 176 -11.46 -30.06 -1.27
N SER A 177 -11.46 -31.05 -2.17
CA SER A 177 -12.62 -31.89 -2.42
C SER A 177 -13.08 -32.52 -1.09
N PRO A 178 -14.39 -32.56 -0.78
CA PRO A 178 -14.86 -33.25 0.42
C PRO A 178 -14.60 -34.77 0.29
N PRO A 179 -14.24 -35.47 1.38
CA PRO A 179 -14.05 -36.90 1.34
C PRO A 179 -15.39 -37.60 1.05
N GLU A 180 -15.35 -38.59 0.16
CA GLU A 180 -16.45 -39.49 -0.16
C GLU A 180 -17.04 -40.09 1.11
N LYS A 181 -18.38 -40.07 1.20
CA LYS A 181 -19.12 -40.78 2.24
C LYS A 181 -19.06 -42.27 1.95
N ASP A 182 -18.20 -42.96 2.67
CA ASP A 182 -18.19 -44.41 2.79
C ASP A 182 -19.53 -44.86 3.40
N THR A 183 -20.42 -45.39 2.57
CA THR A 183 -21.71 -45.94 2.98
C THR A 183 -21.60 -47.45 3.00
N GLY A 184 -21.17 -47.97 4.14
CA GLY A 184 -21.21 -49.40 4.43
C GLY A 184 -21.49 -49.63 5.90
N TYR A 185 -22.74 -49.94 6.25
CA TYR A 185 -23.05 -50.98 7.24
C TYR A 185 -24.55 -51.34 7.24
N ARG A 186 -24.76 -52.64 6.95
CA ARG A 186 -25.97 -53.51 7.05
C ARG A 186 -26.76 -53.74 5.77
#